data_AF-A0A1H7KJD0-F1
#
_entry.id   AF-A0A1H7KJD0-F1
#
_cell.length_a   1.000
_cell.length_b   1.000
_cell.length_c   1.000
_cell.angle_alpha   90.00
_cell.angle_beta   90.00
_cell.angle_gamma   90.00
#
_symmetry.space_group_name_H-M   'P 1'
#
loop_
_entity.id
_entity.type
_entity.pdbx_description
1 polymer ?
#
loop_
_entity_poly.entity_id
_entity_poly.type
_entity_poly.pdbx_seq_one_letter_code
_entity_poly.pdbx_strand_id
1 'polypeptide(L)'
;MHSSWGSSGATPMLTGTRDEREAQRAEARTRRAAERVAAAEARTEARASARDTQSSLREQQREQRRVEEEQRRAAAADARDARPKRRSSTGSLARTGHATEERDTRHYSTELDLDRLRLLARRGASVAALAHAFKISEAAVAAALAD
;
A
#
# COMPACT_ATOMS: atom_id res chain seq x y z
N MET A 1 66.92 -51.31 -6.48
CA MET A 1 66.91 -50.63 -5.17
C MET A 1 65.46 -50.33 -4.81
N HIS A 2 65.13 -50.50 -3.54
CA HIS A 2 63.85 -50.92 -2.97
C HIS A 2 62.59 -50.08 -3.30
N SER A 3 61.50 -50.81 -3.57
CA SER A 3 60.10 -50.35 -3.51
C SER A 3 59.70 -50.05 -2.06
N SER A 4 59.08 -48.90 -1.83
CA SER A 4 58.44 -48.56 -0.55
C SER A 4 57.17 -47.76 -0.83
N TRP A 5 56.10 -48.48 -1.16
CA TRP A 5 54.72 -47.99 -1.08
C TRP A 5 54.04 -48.86 -0.04
N GLY A 6 53.49 -48.25 1.01
CA GLY A 6 52.71 -48.96 2.02
C GLY A 6 53.13 -48.67 3.46
N SER A 7 53.12 -47.40 3.85
CA SER A 7 52.82 -47.09 5.25
C SER A 7 51.34 -47.41 5.46
N SER A 8 51.06 -48.64 5.89
CA SER A 8 49.77 -49.02 6.42
C SER A 8 49.57 -48.24 7.72
N GLY A 9 49.03 -47.03 7.60
CA GLY A 9 48.47 -46.31 8.73
C GLY A 9 47.42 -47.21 9.35
N ALA A 10 47.76 -47.78 10.50
CA ALA A 10 46.86 -48.63 11.27
C ALA A 10 45.63 -47.81 11.62
N THR A 11 44.54 -48.00 10.88
CA THR A 11 43.21 -47.59 11.30
C THR A 11 43.00 -48.15 12.71
N PRO A 12 42.75 -47.32 13.73
CA PRO A 12 42.44 -47.85 15.05
C PRO A 12 41.18 -48.71 14.90
N MET A 13 41.34 -50.03 15.02
CA MET A 13 40.22 -50.97 15.12
C MET A 13 39.39 -50.50 16.31
N LEU A 14 38.17 -50.01 16.05
CA LEU A 14 37.23 -49.65 17.12
C LEU A 14 37.02 -50.88 18.00
N THR A 15 37.63 -50.85 19.18
CA THR A 15 37.52 -51.87 20.22
C THR A 15 36.19 -51.67 20.94
N GLY A 16 35.12 -52.21 20.37
CA GLY A 16 33.82 -52.24 21.01
C GLY A 16 32.98 -53.42 20.52
N THR A 17 32.21 -54.01 21.42
CA THR A 17 31.29 -55.11 21.08
C THR A 17 30.29 -54.65 19.99
N ARG A 18 29.67 -55.59 19.27
CA ARG A 18 28.66 -55.24 18.25
C ARG A 18 27.54 -54.38 18.86
N ASP A 19 27.12 -54.71 20.08
CA ASP A 19 26.08 -54.00 20.81
C ASP A 19 26.48 -52.57 21.18
N GLU A 20 27.72 -52.34 21.59
CA GLU A 20 28.25 -50.98 21.84
C GLU A 20 28.24 -50.11 20.58
N ARG A 21 28.60 -50.68 19.42
CA ARG A 21 28.57 -49.96 18.14
C ARG A 21 27.14 -49.64 17.69
N GLU A 22 26.19 -50.53 17.95
CA GLU A 22 24.78 -50.31 17.67
C GLU A 22 24.19 -49.22 18.59
N ALA A 23 24.55 -49.24 19.88
CA ALA A 23 24.18 -48.20 20.86
C ALA A 23 24.74 -46.82 20.47
N GLN A 24 26.03 -46.72 20.14
CA GLN A 24 26.65 -45.46 19.68
C GLN A 24 25.98 -44.90 18.42
N ARG A 25 25.56 -45.76 17.48
CA ARG A 25 24.81 -45.33 16.28
C ARG A 25 23.41 -44.85 16.63
N ALA A 26 22.73 -45.50 17.57
CA ALA A 26 21.44 -45.05 18.07
C ALA A 26 21.54 -43.66 18.71
N GLU A 27 22.50 -43.46 19.62
CA GLU A 27 22.79 -42.16 20.25
C GLU A 27 23.18 -41.09 19.22
N ALA A 28 24.01 -41.44 18.24
CA ALA A 28 24.36 -40.50 17.19
C ALA A 28 23.15 -40.09 16.34
N ARG A 29 22.15 -40.96 16.16
CA ARG A 29 20.90 -40.63 15.46
C ARG A 29 19.98 -39.76 16.31
N THR A 30 19.84 -40.04 17.60
CA THR A 30 19.01 -39.22 18.51
C THR A 30 19.58 -37.82 18.65
N ARG A 31 20.90 -37.69 18.82
CA ARG A 31 21.60 -36.40 18.83
C ARG A 31 21.37 -35.60 17.54
N ARG A 32 21.57 -36.21 16.37
CA ARG A 32 21.30 -35.54 15.08
C ARG A 32 19.83 -35.18 14.88
N ALA A 33 18.89 -35.93 15.48
CA ALA A 33 17.48 -35.57 15.46
C ALA A 33 17.22 -34.34 16.34
N ALA A 34 17.76 -34.32 17.56
CA ALA A 34 17.65 -33.20 18.49
C ALA A 34 18.28 -31.90 17.90
N GLU A 35 19.47 -31.99 17.32
CA GLU A 35 20.14 -30.87 16.65
C GLU A 35 19.31 -30.31 15.49
N ARG A 36 18.63 -31.17 14.72
CA ARG A 36 17.76 -30.73 13.62
C ARG A 36 16.51 -30.00 14.12
N VAL A 37 15.93 -30.46 15.23
CA VAL A 37 14.79 -29.79 15.87
C VAL A 37 15.23 -28.43 16.41
N ALA A 38 16.31 -28.36 17.17
CA ALA A 38 16.86 -27.11 17.70
C ALA A 38 17.20 -26.11 16.58
N ALA A 39 17.81 -26.57 15.48
CA ALA A 39 18.09 -25.72 14.33
C ALA A 39 16.82 -25.26 13.58
N ALA A 40 15.75 -26.06 13.59
CA ALA A 40 14.45 -25.64 13.04
C ALA A 40 13.81 -24.55 13.92
N GLU A 41 13.79 -24.76 15.24
CA GLU A 41 13.27 -23.81 16.23
C GLU A 41 14.01 -22.47 16.16
N ALA A 42 15.35 -22.49 16.16
CA ALA A 42 16.18 -21.30 16.02
C ALA A 42 15.89 -20.53 14.73
N ARG A 43 15.63 -21.22 13.60
CA ARG A 43 15.25 -20.56 12.34
C ARG A 43 13.86 -19.95 12.41
N THR A 44 12.90 -20.61 13.08
CA THR A 44 11.56 -20.05 13.24
C THR A 44 11.56 -18.82 14.15
N GLU A 45 12.35 -18.85 15.22
CA GLU A 45 12.51 -17.73 16.15
C GLU A 45 13.22 -16.54 15.48
N ALA A 46 14.30 -16.78 14.74
CA ALA A 46 14.98 -15.74 13.96
C ALA A 46 14.05 -15.09 12.92
N ARG A 47 13.16 -15.88 12.28
CA ARG A 47 12.15 -15.34 11.35
C ARG A 47 11.06 -14.56 12.06
N ALA A 48 10.72 -14.90 13.30
CA ALA A 48 9.75 -14.14 14.10
C ALA A 48 10.35 -12.78 14.49
N SER A 49 11.55 -12.77 15.08
CA SER A 49 12.23 -11.53 15.48
C SER A 49 12.52 -10.60 14.29
N ALA A 50 12.90 -11.15 13.13
CA ALA A 50 13.07 -10.38 11.90
C ALA A 50 11.76 -9.72 11.42
N ARG A 51 10.61 -10.39 11.59
CA ARG A 51 9.30 -9.82 11.22
C ARG A 51 8.90 -8.70 12.19
N ASP A 52 9.13 -8.89 13.48
CA ASP A 52 8.77 -7.91 14.52
C ASP A 52 9.60 -6.63 14.40
N THR A 53 10.91 -6.77 14.17
CA THR A 53 11.81 -5.64 13.90
C THR A 53 11.42 -4.90 12.62
N GLN A 54 11.14 -5.62 11.53
CA GLN A 54 10.69 -5.01 10.28
C GLN A 54 9.32 -4.31 10.42
N SER A 55 8.40 -4.88 11.21
CA SER A 55 7.11 -4.27 11.52
C SER A 55 7.28 -2.97 12.28
N SER A 56 8.10 -2.99 13.33
CA SER A 56 8.42 -1.83 14.15
C SER A 56 9.05 -0.70 13.31
N LEU A 57 10.00 -1.03 12.43
CA LEU A 57 10.62 -0.06 11.53
C LEU A 57 9.62 0.59 10.57
N ARG A 58 8.69 -0.19 10.01
CA ARG A 58 7.63 0.36 9.13
C ARG A 58 6.72 1.32 9.87
N GLU A 59 6.37 1.02 11.12
CA GLU A 59 5.51 1.90 11.91
C GLU A 59 6.24 3.18 12.31
N GLN A 60 7.52 3.08 12.70
CA GLN A 60 8.37 4.26 12.94
C GLN A 60 8.46 5.16 11.69
N GLN A 61 8.64 4.59 10.51
CA GLN A 61 8.66 5.34 9.24
C GLN A 61 7.31 5.96 8.88
N ARG A 62 6.19 5.34 9.27
CA ARG A 62 4.86 5.94 9.10
C ARG A 62 4.68 7.12 10.04
N GLU A 63 5.09 6.98 11.29
CA GLU A 63 4.98 8.04 12.29
C GLU A 63 5.86 9.24 11.92
N GLN A 64 7.11 9.01 11.52
CA GLN A 64 7.99 10.07 11.01
C GLN A 64 7.35 10.85 9.86
N ARG A 65 6.75 10.16 8.88
CA ARG A 65 6.03 10.81 7.78
C ARG A 65 4.83 11.63 8.24
N ARG A 66 4.07 11.15 9.24
CA ARG A 66 2.94 11.91 9.81
C ARG A 66 3.42 13.20 10.47
N VAL A 67 4.47 13.11 11.27
CA VAL A 67 5.10 14.27 11.94
C VAL A 67 5.62 15.27 10.91
N GLU A 68 6.32 14.82 9.86
CA GLU A 68 6.80 15.69 8.78
C GLU A 68 5.64 16.35 8.00
N GLU A 69 4.55 15.63 7.74
CA GLU A 69 3.36 16.18 7.09
C GLU A 69 2.62 17.19 7.98
N GLU A 70 2.56 16.94 9.28
CA GLU A 70 1.99 17.86 10.25
C GLU A 70 2.83 19.14 10.35
N GLN A 71 4.15 19.01 10.45
CA GLN A 71 5.08 20.15 10.42
C GLN A 71 4.95 20.95 9.12
N ARG A 72 4.86 20.29 7.96
CA ARG A 72 4.63 20.96 6.67
C ARG A 72 3.29 21.70 6.63
N ARG A 73 2.23 21.10 7.18
CA ARG A 73 0.91 21.74 7.28
C ARG A 73 0.92 22.94 8.22
N ALA A 74 1.54 22.83 9.38
CA ALA A 74 1.72 23.92 10.33
C ALA A 74 2.50 25.08 9.69
N ALA A 75 3.66 24.80 9.08
CA ALA A 75 4.45 25.81 8.39
C ALA A 75 3.68 26.49 7.23
N ALA A 76 2.85 25.75 6.49
CA ALA A 76 2.00 26.32 5.45
C ALA A 76 0.87 27.22 6.02
N ALA A 77 0.30 26.85 7.18
CA ALA A 77 -0.67 27.67 7.89
C ALA A 77 -0.03 28.96 8.41
N ASP A 78 1.13 28.86 9.06
CA ASP A 78 1.90 30.02 9.53
C ASP A 78 2.27 30.95 8.37
N ALA A 79 2.71 30.40 7.24
CA ALA A 79 3.00 31.18 6.05
C ALA A 79 1.75 31.86 5.44
N ARG A 80 0.56 31.26 5.61
CA ARG A 80 -0.71 31.88 5.19
C ARG A 80 -1.11 33.01 6.13
N ASP A 81 -0.91 32.85 7.43
CA ASP A 81 -1.23 33.86 8.44
C ASP A 81 -0.25 35.03 8.45
N ALA A 82 1.03 34.77 8.15
CA ALA A 82 2.07 35.80 8.01
C ALA A 82 1.90 36.64 6.73
N ARG A 83 1.21 36.13 5.70
CA ARG A 83 0.89 36.93 4.51
C ARG A 83 -0.01 38.09 4.94
N PRO A 84 0.25 39.32 4.44
CA PRO A 84 -0.63 40.45 4.70
C PRO A 84 -2.07 40.07 4.33
N LYS A 85 -2.97 40.06 5.32
CA LYS A 85 -4.39 39.75 5.10
C LYS A 85 -4.91 40.76 4.07
N ARG A 86 -5.12 40.32 2.82
CA ARG A 86 -5.84 41.12 1.82
C ARG A 86 -7.19 41.42 2.48
N ARG A 87 -7.50 42.71 2.68
CA ARG A 87 -8.75 43.14 3.35
C ARG A 87 -9.91 42.32 2.80
N SER A 88 -10.61 41.61 3.68
CA SER A 88 -11.67 40.63 3.36
C SER A 88 -12.86 41.22 2.60
N SER A 89 -12.86 42.52 2.29
CA SER A 89 -13.94 43.23 1.60
C SER A 89 -13.49 44.14 0.46
N THR A 90 -12.26 44.01 -0.05
CA THR A 90 -11.93 44.64 -1.34
C THR A 90 -12.13 43.64 -2.47
N GLY A 91 -13.39 43.19 -2.60
CA GLY A 91 -13.90 42.45 -3.75
C GLY A 91 -13.67 43.22 -5.06
N SER A 92 -14.06 42.63 -6.20
CA SER A 92 -14.06 43.30 -7.52
C SER A 92 -14.40 44.78 -7.42
N LEU A 93 -15.46 45.12 -6.68
CA LEU A 93 -15.93 46.48 -6.39
C LEU A 93 -14.84 47.48 -5.99
N ALA A 94 -13.90 47.10 -5.13
CA ALA A 94 -12.84 48.03 -4.69
C ALA A 94 -11.65 48.11 -5.67
N ARG A 95 -11.51 47.13 -6.57
CA ARG A 95 -10.43 47.09 -7.57
C ARG A 95 -10.84 47.66 -8.92
N THR A 96 -12.09 47.44 -9.30
CA THR A 96 -12.64 47.80 -10.61
C THR A 96 -13.72 48.85 -10.52
N GLY A 97 -14.18 49.22 -9.31
CA GLY A 97 -15.32 50.14 -9.14
C GLY A 97 -16.68 49.50 -9.44
N HIS A 98 -16.70 48.25 -9.90
CA HIS A 98 -17.90 47.55 -10.34
C HIS A 98 -18.19 46.35 -9.45
N ALA A 99 -19.44 46.23 -9.00
CA ALA A 99 -19.90 45.02 -8.33
C ALA A 99 -19.77 43.83 -9.30
N THR A 100 -19.55 42.63 -8.76
CA THR A 100 -19.66 41.41 -9.57
C THR A 100 -21.11 41.27 -10.00
N GLU A 101 -21.37 41.38 -11.30
CA GLU A 101 -22.69 41.10 -11.85
C GLU A 101 -22.98 39.60 -11.73
N GLU A 102 -24.05 39.25 -11.01
CA GLU A 102 -24.59 37.89 -11.02
C GLU A 102 -25.21 37.63 -12.40
N ARG A 103 -24.73 36.61 -13.11
CA ARG A 103 -25.30 36.23 -14.41
C ARG A 103 -26.66 35.58 -14.18
N ASP A 104 -27.70 36.12 -14.79
CA ASP A 104 -28.98 35.43 -14.87
C ASP A 104 -28.84 34.21 -15.79
N THR A 105 -28.85 33.03 -15.18
CA THR A 105 -28.74 31.74 -15.87
C THR A 105 -30.09 31.06 -16.06
N ARG A 106 -31.21 31.70 -15.70
CA ARG A 106 -32.57 31.10 -15.81
C ARG A 106 -32.93 30.76 -17.25
N HIS A 107 -32.39 31.51 -18.21
CA HIS A 107 -32.59 31.32 -19.65
C HIS A 107 -31.48 30.51 -20.32
N TYR A 108 -30.48 30.02 -19.56
CA TYR A 108 -29.48 29.13 -20.13
C TYR A 108 -30.16 27.78 -20.39
N SER A 109 -30.33 27.47 -21.67
CA SER A 109 -30.76 26.15 -22.10
C SER A 109 -29.55 25.34 -22.49
N THR A 110 -29.46 24.13 -21.96
CA THR A 110 -28.54 23.13 -22.46
C THR A 110 -29.23 22.54 -23.69
N GLU A 111 -28.65 22.72 -24.88
CA GLU A 111 -29.12 22.01 -26.06
C GLU A 111 -29.03 20.50 -25.80
N LEU A 112 -30.08 19.77 -26.16
CA LEU A 112 -30.16 18.33 -25.97
C LEU A 112 -29.24 17.65 -26.99
N ASP A 113 -28.01 17.36 -26.57
CA ASP A 113 -27.05 16.54 -27.32
C ASP A 113 -27.24 15.06 -26.97
N LEU A 114 -27.77 14.29 -27.94
CA LEU A 114 -28.05 12.86 -27.79
C LEU A 114 -26.77 12.04 -27.59
N ASP A 115 -25.65 12.42 -28.20
CA ASP A 115 -24.38 11.72 -28.05
C ASP A 115 -23.82 11.92 -26.64
N ARG A 116 -23.97 13.14 -26.11
CA ARG A 116 -23.63 13.45 -24.72
C ARG A 116 -24.51 12.68 -23.73
N LEU A 117 -25.81 12.55 -24.01
CA LEU A 117 -26.75 11.80 -23.16
C LEU A 117 -26.36 10.31 -23.11
N ARG A 118 -26.06 9.70 -24.27
CA ARG A 118 -25.56 8.32 -24.37
C ARG A 118 -24.22 8.13 -23.66
N LEU A 119 -23.28 9.08 -23.81
CA LEU A 119 -21.98 9.04 -23.15
C LEU A 119 -22.11 9.04 -21.62
N LEU A 120 -22.99 9.89 -21.07
CA LEU A 120 -23.21 9.97 -19.64
C LEU A 120 -23.89 8.72 -19.09
N ALA A 121 -24.84 8.13 -19.82
CA ALA A 121 -25.45 6.85 -19.47
C ALA A 121 -24.40 5.72 -19.44
N ARG A 122 -23.50 5.64 -20.44
CA ARG A 122 -22.37 4.69 -20.44
C ARG A 122 -21.43 4.86 -19.25
N ARG A 123 -21.31 6.08 -18.71
CA ARG A 123 -20.51 6.40 -17.53
C ARG A 123 -21.23 6.11 -16.20
N GLY A 124 -22.46 5.61 -16.25
CA GLY A 124 -23.24 5.20 -15.08
C GLY A 124 -24.19 6.27 -14.54
N ALA A 125 -24.50 7.31 -15.31
CA ALA A 125 -25.56 8.24 -14.93
C ALA A 125 -26.93 7.55 -14.97
N SER A 126 -27.76 7.76 -13.95
CA SER A 126 -29.12 7.20 -13.91
C SER A 126 -30.07 8.00 -14.80
N VAL A 127 -31.15 7.35 -15.25
CA VAL A 127 -32.21 7.97 -16.08
C VAL A 127 -32.81 9.20 -15.38
N ALA A 128 -33.07 9.10 -14.06
CA ALA A 128 -33.56 10.22 -13.26
C ALA A 128 -32.57 11.40 -13.19
N ALA A 129 -31.27 11.12 -13.06
CA ALA A 129 -30.24 12.16 -13.03
C ALA A 129 -30.11 12.87 -14.38
N LEU A 130 -30.23 12.12 -15.49
CA LEU A 130 -30.22 12.68 -16.84
C LEU A 130 -31.48 13.51 -17.12
N ALA A 131 -32.66 13.02 -16.74
CA ALA A 131 -33.92 13.75 -16.87
C ALA A 131 -33.88 15.11 -16.14
N HIS A 132 -33.38 15.12 -14.90
CA HIS A 132 -33.21 16.34 -14.12
C HIS A 132 -32.21 17.33 -14.74
N ALA A 133 -31.05 16.84 -15.22
CA ALA A 133 -30.01 17.69 -15.80
C ALA A 133 -30.41 18.33 -17.15
N PHE A 134 -31.13 17.58 -17.98
CA PHE A 134 -31.57 18.03 -19.31
C PHE A 134 -32.99 18.63 -19.30
N LYS A 135 -33.68 18.64 -18.15
CA LYS A 135 -35.06 19.14 -17.98
C LYS A 135 -36.05 18.49 -18.96
N ILE A 136 -35.89 17.20 -19.20
CA ILE A 136 -36.77 16.37 -20.04
C ILE A 136 -37.37 15.23 -19.21
N SER A 137 -38.43 14.59 -19.71
CA SER A 137 -39.07 13.48 -19.00
C SER A 137 -38.18 12.23 -18.99
N GLU A 138 -38.30 11.41 -17.94
CA GLU A 138 -37.59 10.11 -17.86
C GLU A 138 -37.96 9.20 -19.04
N ALA A 139 -39.21 9.26 -19.51
CA ALA A 139 -39.65 8.53 -20.69
C ALA A 139 -38.91 8.95 -21.98
N ALA A 140 -38.65 10.25 -22.15
CA ALA A 140 -37.89 10.76 -23.29
C ALA A 140 -36.41 10.34 -23.22
N VAL A 141 -35.82 10.31 -22.02
CA VAL A 141 -34.45 9.81 -21.79
C VAL A 141 -34.37 8.31 -22.09
N ALA A 142 -35.35 7.52 -21.62
CA ALA A 142 -35.39 6.08 -21.87
C ALA A 142 -35.54 5.75 -23.37
N ALA A 143 -36.38 6.50 -24.09
CA ALA A 143 -36.53 6.37 -25.53
C ALA A 143 -35.22 6.72 -26.27
N ALA A 144 -34.55 7.81 -25.88
CA ALA A 144 -33.28 8.24 -26.49
C ALA A 144 -32.11 7.27 -26.24
N LEU A 145 -32.20 6.41 -25.22
CA LEU A 145 -31.21 5.39 -24.90
C LEU A 145 -31.52 4.02 -25.52
N ALA A 146 -32.72 3.82 -26.06
CA ALA A 146 -33.13 2.58 -26.71
C ALA A 146 -32.74 2.50 -28.20
N ASP A 147 -32.49 3.65 -28.83
CA ASP A 147 -31.85 3.80 -30.16
C ASP A 147 -30.32 3.70 -30.07
#